data_AF-A0A970TN13-F1
#
_entry.id   AF-A0A970TN13-F1
#
_cell.length_a   1.000
_cell.length_b   1.000
_cell.length_c   1.000
_cell.angle_alpha   90.00
_cell.angle_beta   90.00
_cell.angle_gamma   90.00
#
_symmetry.space_group_name_H-M   'P 1'
#
loop_
_entity.id
_entity.type
_entity.pdbx_description
1 polymer ?
#
loop_
_entity_poly.entity_id
_entity_poly.type
_entity_poly.pdbx_seq_one_letter_code
_entity_poly.pdbx_strand_id
1 'polypeptide(L)'
;MKTKNAYKEAMRYIENAREDLKLAGKDGKFYEDEKYVKSASGIAYSGTLVALDYLFDVKNIPKRRGRKSIDYYKEHLGKIDKKLLRELN
;
A
#
# COMPACT_ATOMS: atom_id res chain seq x y z
N MET A 1 -14.23 -11.66 12.31
CA MET A 1 -13.03 -10.95 11.83
C MET A 1 -13.04 -10.95 10.30
N LYS A 2 -13.07 -9.77 9.64
CA LYS A 2 -13.07 -9.65 8.16
C LYS A 2 -11.69 -9.97 7.54
N THR A 3 -11.00 -11.00 8.04
CA THR A 3 -9.71 -11.47 7.50
C THR A 3 -9.87 -12.38 6.30
N LYS A 4 -11.11 -12.84 6.03
CA LYS A 4 -11.40 -13.87 5.01
C LYS A 4 -10.95 -13.49 3.60
N ASN A 5 -10.55 -12.24 3.34
CA ASN A 5 -9.78 -11.92 2.13
C ASN A 5 -8.88 -10.67 2.20
N ALA A 6 -8.13 -10.50 3.29
CA ALA A 6 -7.19 -9.38 3.46
C ALA A 6 -6.22 -9.20 2.27
N TYR A 7 -5.64 -10.31 1.80
CA TYR A 7 -4.76 -10.33 0.64
C TYR A 7 -5.48 -9.89 -0.63
N LYS A 8 -6.66 -10.44 -0.94
CA LYS A 8 -7.42 -10.06 -2.14
C LYS A 8 -7.82 -8.60 -2.12
N GLU A 9 -8.14 -8.05 -0.96
CA GLU A 9 -8.49 -6.64 -0.86
C GLU A 9 -7.28 -5.75 -1.13
N ALA A 10 -6.12 -6.02 -0.52
CA ALA A 10 -4.89 -5.29 -0.85
C ALA A 10 -4.54 -5.42 -2.34
N MET A 11 -4.64 -6.63 -2.90
CA MET A 11 -4.37 -6.88 -4.31
C MET A 11 -5.38 -6.18 -5.24
N ARG A 12 -6.64 -6.01 -4.83
CA ARG A 12 -7.63 -5.24 -5.59
C ARG A 12 -7.17 -3.80 -5.82
N TYR A 13 -6.53 -3.17 -4.83
CA TYR A 13 -5.92 -1.85 -5.00
C TYR A 13 -4.75 -1.91 -5.97
N ILE A 14 -3.89 -2.93 -5.89
CA ILE A 14 -2.76 -3.10 -6.83
C ILE A 14 -3.26 -3.28 -8.27
N GLU A 15 -4.30 -4.08 -8.50
CA GLU A 15 -4.88 -4.24 -9.84
C GLU A 15 -5.52 -2.93 -10.33
N ASN A 16 -6.26 -2.22 -9.47
CA ASN A 16 -6.81 -0.91 -9.83
C ASN A 16 -5.71 0.10 -10.21
N ALA A 17 -4.60 0.12 -9.48
CA ALA A 17 -3.46 0.96 -9.80
C ALA A 17 -2.85 0.60 -11.16
N ARG A 18 -2.78 -0.68 -11.51
CA ARG A 18 -2.30 -1.13 -12.82
C ARG A 18 -3.25 -0.71 -13.94
N GLU A 19 -4.56 -0.86 -13.75
CA GLU A 19 -5.55 -0.41 -14.74
C GLU A 19 -5.48 1.10 -14.96
N ASP A 20 -5.33 1.87 -13.88
CA ASP A 20 -5.20 3.32 -13.97
C ASP A 20 -3.90 3.74 -14.67
N LEU A 21 -2.80 3.04 -14.40
CA LEU A 21 -1.51 3.30 -15.03
C LEU A 21 -1.50 3.00 -16.54
N LYS A 22 -2.36 2.08 -17.03
CA LYS A 22 -2.51 1.84 -18.49
C LYS A 22 -3.05 3.07 -19.21
N LEU A 23 -3.84 3.91 -18.54
CA LEU A 23 -4.39 5.14 -19.10
C LEU A 23 -3.32 6.23 -19.26
N ALA A 24 -2.15 6.07 -18.63
CA ALA A 24 -1.09 7.08 -18.67
C ALA A 24 -0.37 7.17 -20.02
N GLY A 25 -0.59 6.24 -20.95
CA GLY A 25 0.27 6.07 -22.13
C GLY A 25 1.69 5.64 -21.75
N LYS A 26 2.46 5.09 -22.70
CA LYS A 26 3.83 4.65 -22.42
C LYS A 26 4.71 4.77 -23.65
N ASP A 27 5.76 5.59 -23.54
CA ASP A 27 6.83 5.69 -24.52
C ASP A 27 8.10 5.04 -23.98
N GLY A 28 8.44 3.87 -24.53
CA GLY A 28 9.58 3.06 -24.11
C GLY A 28 9.52 2.69 -22.63
N LYS A 29 10.24 3.44 -21.78
CA LYS A 29 10.33 3.22 -20.32
C LYS A 29 9.57 4.26 -19.49
N PHE A 30 8.99 5.27 -20.12
CA PHE A 30 8.37 6.40 -19.43
C PHE A 30 6.85 6.42 -19.67
N TYR A 31 6.11 6.84 -18.65
CA TYR A 31 4.69 7.13 -18.75
C TYR A 31 4.50 8.60 -19.12
N GLU A 32 3.53 8.89 -19.98
CA GLU A 32 3.38 10.23 -20.58
C GLU A 32 2.48 11.13 -19.74
N ASP A 33 1.36 10.62 -19.25
CA ASP A 33 0.40 11.39 -18.46
C ASP A 33 0.63 11.25 -16.95
N GLU A 34 1.19 12.31 -16.38
CA GLU A 34 1.51 12.43 -14.95
C GLU A 34 0.28 12.26 -14.04
N LYS A 35 -0.92 12.64 -14.51
CA LYS A 35 -2.16 12.51 -13.72
C LYS A 35 -2.43 11.06 -13.37
N TYR A 36 -2.35 10.17 -14.36
CA TYR A 36 -2.58 8.74 -14.18
C TYR A 36 -1.43 8.08 -13.43
N VAL A 37 -0.18 8.54 -13.61
CA VAL A 37 0.96 8.09 -12.79
C VAL A 37 0.74 8.39 -11.31
N LYS A 38 0.36 9.63 -10.98
CA LYS A 38 0.10 10.06 -9.59
C LYS A 38 -1.06 9.30 -8.98
N SER A 39 -2.15 9.15 -9.72
CA SER A 39 -3.34 8.42 -9.28
C SER A 39 -3.03 6.93 -9.03
N ALA A 40 -2.42 6.24 -9.99
CA ALA A 40 -1.99 4.86 -9.86
C ALA A 40 -1.05 4.66 -8.64
N SER A 41 -0.08 5.55 -8.47
CA SER A 41 0.87 5.49 -7.34
C SER A 41 0.15 5.64 -5.99
N GLY A 42 -0.81 6.57 -5.88
CA GLY A 42 -1.61 6.77 -4.68
C GLY A 42 -2.51 5.57 -4.35
N ILE A 43 -3.10 4.95 -5.38
CA ILE A 43 -3.91 3.73 -5.23
C ILE A 43 -3.04 2.57 -4.76
N ALA A 44 -1.88 2.36 -5.38
CA ALA A 44 -0.95 1.28 -5.02
C ALA A 44 -0.45 1.44 -3.57
N TYR A 45 -0.05 2.65 -3.19
CA TYR A 45 0.39 2.95 -1.82
C TYR A 45 -0.73 2.69 -0.80
N SER A 46 -1.98 3.06 -1.12
CA SER A 46 -3.14 2.75 -0.29
C SER A 46 -3.35 1.24 -0.11
N GLY A 47 -3.15 0.45 -1.18
CA GLY A 47 -3.17 -1.01 -1.12
C GLY A 47 -2.11 -1.60 -0.18
N THR A 48 -0.89 -1.05 -0.20
CA THR A 48 0.18 -1.42 0.74
C THR A 48 -0.20 -1.10 2.18
N LEU A 49 -0.79 0.07 2.47
CA LEU A 49 -1.25 0.41 3.82
C LEU A 49 -2.36 -0.52 4.32
N VAL A 50 -3.27 -0.95 3.44
CA VAL A 50 -4.28 -1.96 3.74
C VAL A 50 -3.62 -3.29 4.13
N ALA A 51 -2.61 -3.74 3.38
CA ALA A 51 -1.85 -4.94 3.73
C ALA A 51 -1.14 -4.84 5.09
N LEU A 52 -0.52 -3.69 5.38
CA LEU A 52 0.14 -3.44 6.66
C LEU A 52 -0.84 -3.40 7.83
N ASP A 53 -2.04 -2.83 7.64
CA ASP A 53 -3.09 -2.84 8.64
C ASP A 53 -3.50 -4.27 9.02
N TYR A 54 -3.59 -5.17 8.03
CA TYR A 54 -3.86 -6.58 8.30
C TYR A 54 -2.70 -7.30 9.00
N LEU A 55 -1.46 -7.03 8.61
CA LEU A 55 -0.28 -7.55 9.31
C LEU A 55 -0.29 -7.12 10.78
N PHE A 56 -0.61 -5.85 11.04
CA PHE A 56 -0.65 -5.28 12.39
C PHE A 56 -1.78 -5.88 13.21
N ASP A 57 -2.94 -6.15 12.61
CA ASP A 57 -4.04 -6.89 13.26
C ASP A 57 -3.59 -8.32 13.64
N VAL A 58 -2.88 -9.04 12.76
CA VAL A 58 -2.37 -10.40 13.06
C VAL A 58 -1.28 -10.38 14.13
N LYS A 59 -0.46 -9.33 14.17
CA LYS A 59 0.61 -9.14 15.17
C LYS A 59 0.11 -8.49 16.46
N ASN A 60 -1.20 -8.28 16.62
CA ASN A 60 -1.82 -7.63 17.78
C ASN A 60 -1.23 -6.25 18.11
N ILE A 61 -0.87 -5.48 17.08
CA ILE A 61 -0.36 -4.11 17.25
C ILE A 61 -1.53 -3.18 17.63
N PRO A 62 -1.37 -2.31 18.66
CA PRO A 62 -2.43 -1.41 19.09
C PRO A 62 -2.93 -0.51 17.96
N LYS A 63 -4.25 -0.46 17.77
CA LYS A 63 -4.86 0.44 16.78
C LYS A 63 -4.72 1.88 17.24
N ARG A 64 -4.25 2.75 16.35
CA ARG A 64 -4.24 4.20 16.57
C ARG A 64 -5.63 4.79 16.35
N ARG A 65 -6.05 5.70 17.24
CA ARG A 65 -7.25 6.52 17.04
C ARG A 65 -6.97 7.57 15.95
N GLY A 66 -7.87 7.69 14.98
CA GLY A 66 -7.76 8.65 13.88
C GLY A 66 -6.88 8.17 12.72
N ARG A 67 -6.46 9.10 11.86
CA ARG A 67 -5.65 8.79 10.66
C ARG A 67 -4.23 8.37 11.07
N LYS A 68 -3.77 7.26 10.51
CA LYS A 68 -2.39 6.76 10.69
C LYS A 68 -1.45 7.55 9.77
N SER A 69 -0.34 8.04 10.31
CA SER A 69 0.77 8.61 9.52
C SER A 69 1.68 7.49 9.02
N ILE A 70 2.55 7.78 8.06
CA ILE A 70 3.57 6.82 7.64
C ILE A 70 4.53 6.46 8.79
N ASP A 71 4.82 7.40 9.69
CA ASP A 71 5.68 7.13 10.85
C ASP A 71 5.10 6.07 11.78
N TYR A 72 3.76 6.04 11.94
CA TYR A 72 3.10 4.97 12.70
C TYR A 72 3.40 3.59 12.09
N TYR A 73 3.36 3.46 10.76
CA TYR A 73 3.69 2.21 10.08
C TYR A 73 5.17 1.87 10.24
N LYS A 74 6.07 2.84 10.01
CA LYS A 74 7.52 2.62 10.10
C LYS A 74 7.96 2.19 11.50
N GLU A 75 7.45 2.85 12.55
CA GLU A 75 7.80 2.55 13.94
C GLU A 75 7.45 1.12 14.33
N HIS A 76 6.24 0.68 14.00
CA HIS A 76 5.76 -0.66 14.35
C HIS A 76 6.38 -1.73 13.45
N LEU A 77 6.54 -1.45 12.15
CA LEU A 77 7.15 -2.38 11.22
C LEU A 77 8.62 -2.64 11.55
N GLY A 78 9.38 -1.62 11.99
CA GLY A 78 10.77 -1.77 12.43
C GLY A 78 10.96 -2.66 13.64
N LYS A 79 9.93 -2.81 14.49
CA LYS A 79 9.90 -3.75 15.62
C LYS A 79 9.56 -5.18 15.19
N ILE A 80 8.85 -5.35 14.06
CA ILE A 80 8.41 -6.66 13.54
C ILE A 80 9.45 -7.25 12.59
N ASP A 81 9.85 -6.50 11.57
CA ASP A 81 10.74 -6.95 10.49
C ASP A 81 11.45 -5.75 9.85
N LYS A 82 12.75 -5.63 10.13
CA LYS A 82 13.60 -4.56 9.57
C LYS A 82 13.80 -4.68 8.06
N LYS A 83 13.74 -5.88 7.49
CA LYS A 83 13.82 -6.09 6.04
C LYS A 83 12.55 -5.54 5.39
N LEU A 84 11.38 -5.87 5.94
CA LEU A 84 10.11 -5.36 5.41
C LEU A 84 9.98 -3.83 5.58
N LEU A 85 10.51 -3.27 6.69
CA LEU A 85 10.63 -1.81 6.84
C LEU A 85 11.46 -1.19 5.72
N ARG A 86 12.55 -1.85 5.31
CA ARG A 86 13.41 -1.35 4.24
C ARG A 86 12.72 -1.38 2.87
N GLU A 87 11.83 -2.33 2.62
CA GLU A 87 11.01 -2.36 1.39
C GLU A 87 9.88 -1.31 1.39
N LEU A 88 9.46 -0.83 2.57
CA LEU A 88 8.46 0.24 2.70
C LEU A 88 9.04 1.65 2.48
N ASN A 89 10.35 1.81 2.65
CA ASN A 89 11.07 3.09 2.51
C ASN A 89 11.55 3.32 1.07
#